data_AF-A0AB37UM02-F1
#
_entry.id   AF-A0AB37UM02-F1
#
_cell.length_a   1.000
_cell.length_b   1.000
_cell.length_c   1.000
_cell.angle_alpha   90.00
_cell.angle_beta   90.00
_cell.angle_gamma   90.00
#
_symmetry.space_group_name_H-M   'P 1'
#
loop_
_entity.id
_entity.type
_entity.pdbx_description
1 polymer ?
#
loop_
_entity_poly.entity_id
_entity_poly.type
_entity_poly.pdbx_seq_one_letter_code
_entity_poly.pdbx_strand_id
1 'polypeptide(L)'
;MTDRELIIFNAELERKRKSTATAYILYFILGSIGGHKFYIGKPFIGFLYLLLLSLSTLLILGGAASTIDSSTADDASLILGLGLFPFGLLGLMLFIDLFTIPGQIKKQEERVRSKLLTQLVSSKA
;
A
#
# COMPACT_ATOMS: atom_id res chain seq x y z
N MET A 1 -36.14 -8.77 2.88
CA MET A 1 -35.37 -8.05 3.91
C MET A 1 -36.37 -7.21 4.66
N THR A 2 -36.43 -7.33 5.98
CA THR A 2 -37.29 -6.45 6.79
C THR A 2 -36.60 -5.10 6.97
N ASP A 3 -37.36 -4.00 7.12
CA ASP A 3 -36.79 -2.65 7.21
C ASP A 3 -35.76 -2.49 8.34
N ARG A 4 -35.96 -3.22 9.46
CA ARG A 4 -35.00 -3.26 10.58
C ARG A 4 -33.66 -3.87 10.19
N GLU A 5 -33.65 -4.95 9.41
CA GLU A 5 -32.41 -5.60 8.94
C GLU A 5 -31.62 -4.67 8.02
N LEU A 6 -32.29 -3.91 7.16
CA LEU A 6 -31.63 -2.98 6.24
C LEU A 6 -30.98 -1.82 7.00
N ILE A 7 -31.63 -1.32 8.06
CA ILE A 7 -31.07 -0.27 8.91
C ILE A 7 -29.81 -0.78 9.64
N ILE A 8 -29.86 -1.99 10.22
CA ILE A 8 -28.71 -2.59 10.90
C ILE A 8 -27.58 -2.86 9.91
N PHE A 9 -27.90 -3.40 8.72
CA PHE A 9 -26.92 -3.65 7.66
C PHE A 9 -26.19 -2.39 7.24
N ASN A 10 -26.92 -1.31 6.94
CA ASN A 10 -26.32 -0.05 6.53
C ASN A 10 -25.45 0.53 7.64
N ALA A 11 -25.88 0.44 8.91
CA ALA A 11 -25.07 0.86 10.05
C ALA A 11 -23.77 0.04 10.17
N GLU A 12 -23.81 -1.28 9.96
CA GLU A 12 -22.62 -2.12 9.97
C GLU A 12 -21.69 -1.88 8.78
N LEU A 13 -22.25 -1.63 7.60
CA LEU A 13 -21.52 -1.29 6.39
C LEU A 13 -20.76 0.02 6.59
N GLU A 14 -21.44 1.07 7.04
CA GLU A 14 -20.84 2.37 7.32
C GLU A 14 -19.76 2.28 8.40
N ARG A 15 -19.99 1.49 9.45
CA ARG A 15 -19.01 1.25 10.52
C ARG A 15 -17.75 0.55 10.02
N LYS A 16 -17.85 -0.34 9.04
CA LYS A 16 -16.70 -1.08 8.47
C LYS A 16 -16.06 -0.39 7.26
N ARG A 17 -16.70 0.65 6.71
CA ARG A 17 -16.21 1.40 5.55
C ARG A 17 -14.94 2.17 5.92
N LYS A 18 -13.89 2.03 5.10
CA LYS A 18 -12.64 2.76 5.30
C LYS A 18 -12.69 4.12 4.62
N SER A 19 -12.11 5.13 5.26
CA SER A 19 -12.10 6.49 4.73
C SER A 19 -11.00 6.69 3.69
N THR A 20 -11.38 7.29 2.56
CA THR A 20 -10.42 7.65 1.50
C THR A 20 -9.47 8.75 1.94
N ALA A 21 -9.97 9.72 2.72
CA ALA A 21 -9.13 10.78 3.26
C ALA A 21 -8.04 10.24 4.19
N THR A 22 -8.39 9.29 5.07
CA THR A 22 -7.40 8.65 5.95
C THR A 22 -6.33 7.89 5.18
N ALA A 23 -6.69 7.24 4.07
CA ALA A 23 -5.71 6.56 3.22
C ALA A 23 -4.73 7.54 2.55
N TYR A 24 -5.19 8.74 2.13
CA TYR A 24 -4.31 9.78 1.61
C TYR A 24 -3.39 10.38 2.68
N ILE A 25 -3.89 10.57 3.90
CA ILE A 25 -3.05 11.02 5.03
C ILE A 25 -1.94 9.99 5.31
N LEU A 26 -2.30 8.70 5.33
CA LEU A 26 -1.33 7.62 5.50
C LEU A 26 -0.35 7.52 4.32
N TYR A 27 -0.80 7.81 3.11
CA TYR A 27 0.06 7.86 1.93
C TYR A 27 1.08 9.02 2.05
N PHE A 28 0.68 10.18 2.56
CA PHE A 28 1.60 11.30 2.72
C PHE A 28 2.65 11.06 3.82
N ILE A 29 2.23 10.53 4.97
CA ILE A 29 3.13 10.29 6.11
C ILE A 29 3.98 9.03 5.93
N LEU A 30 3.41 7.99 5.33
CA LEU A 30 3.97 6.63 5.33
C LEU A 30 4.05 6.02 3.92
N GLY A 31 4.00 6.86 2.88
CA GLY A 31 3.95 6.43 1.48
C GLY A 31 5.19 5.66 1.04
N SER A 32 6.38 6.20 1.31
CA SER A 32 7.66 5.54 0.99
C SER A 32 7.82 4.18 1.66
N ILE A 33 7.24 4.02 2.86
CA ILE A 33 7.17 2.76 3.60
C ILE A 33 6.04 1.83 3.12
N GLY A 34 5.05 2.33 2.38
CA GLY A 34 3.89 1.55 1.92
C GLY A 34 2.76 1.41 2.95
N GLY A 35 2.68 2.31 3.93
CA GLY A 35 1.71 2.28 5.03
C GLY A 35 0.23 2.32 4.60
N HIS A 36 -0.07 3.06 3.54
CA HIS A 36 -1.43 3.14 2.97
C HIS A 36 -1.94 1.78 2.49
N LYS A 37 -1.07 0.87 2.04
CA LYS A 37 -1.47 -0.50 1.64
C LYS A 37 -1.85 -1.38 2.83
N PHE A 38 -1.21 -1.20 3.99
CA PHE A 38 -1.63 -1.87 5.22
C PHE A 38 -3.02 -1.42 5.66
N TYR A 39 -3.31 -0.12 5.54
CA TYR A 39 -4.65 0.41 5.83
C TYR A 39 -5.72 -0.15 4.89
N ILE A 40 -5.42 -0.30 3.59
CA ILE A 40 -6.37 -0.86 2.61
C ILE A 40 -6.42 -2.41 2.67
N GLY A 41 -5.83 -3.03 3.71
CA GLY A 41 -5.93 -4.47 3.95
C GLY A 41 -5.16 -5.33 2.95
N LYS A 42 -4.07 -4.80 2.38
CA LYS A 42 -3.17 -5.51 1.46
C LYS A 42 -1.76 -5.58 2.05
N PRO A 43 -1.54 -6.38 3.12
CA PRO A 43 -0.26 -6.43 3.84
C PRO A 43 0.90 -6.92 2.96
N PHE A 44 0.66 -7.87 2.06
CA PHE A 44 1.68 -8.37 1.14
C PHE A 44 2.28 -7.28 0.25
N ILE A 45 1.45 -6.39 -0.29
CA ILE A 45 1.95 -5.28 -1.12
C ILE A 45 2.66 -4.24 -0.23
N GLY A 46 2.18 -3.99 0.99
CA GLY A 46 2.90 -3.12 1.93
C GLY A 46 4.29 -3.65 2.28
N PHE A 47 4.42 -4.96 2.49
CA PHE A 47 5.71 -5.61 2.74
C PHE A 47 6.65 -5.54 1.54
N LEU A 48 6.11 -5.64 0.32
CA LEU A 48 6.87 -5.47 -0.92
C LEU A 48 7.48 -4.07 -1.01
N TYR A 49 6.75 -3.03 -0.60
CA TYR A 49 7.27 -1.65 -0.56
C TYR A 49 8.43 -1.51 0.42
N LEU A 50 8.29 -2.07 1.63
CA LEU A 50 9.36 -2.08 2.63
C LEU A 50 10.61 -2.79 2.11
N LEU A 51 10.45 -3.92 1.43
CA LEU A 51 11.55 -4.69 0.89
C LEU A 51 12.24 -3.95 -0.27
N LEU A 52 11.47 -3.35 -1.18
CA LEU A 52 12.00 -2.50 -2.25
C LEU A 52 12.73 -1.26 -1.71
N LEU A 53 12.18 -0.60 -0.69
CA LEU A 53 12.78 0.58 -0.07
C LEU A 53 14.09 0.22 0.64
N SER A 54 14.05 -0.83 1.47
CA SER A 54 15.22 -1.33 2.19
C SER A 54 16.32 -1.77 1.23
N LEU A 55 15.98 -2.56 0.20
CA LEU A 55 16.94 -3.04 -0.79
C LEU A 55 17.54 -1.90 -1.62
N SER A 56 16.72 -0.93 -2.04
CA SER A 56 17.17 0.22 -2.82
C SER A 56 18.11 1.13 -2.01
N THR A 57 17.70 1.52 -0.80
CA THR A 57 18.52 2.37 0.06
C THR A 57 19.82 1.69 0.49
N LEU A 58 19.82 0.37 0.72
CA LEU A 58 21.02 -0.41 1.01
C LEU A 58 22.00 -0.43 -0.17
N LEU A 59 21.50 -0.61 -1.40
CA LEU A 59 22.33 -0.58 -2.61
C LEU A 59 22.90 0.82 -2.87
N ILE A 60 22.09 1.87 -2.72
CA ILE A 60 22.54 3.25 -2.89
C ILE A 60 23.60 3.60 -1.83
N LEU A 61 23.38 3.22 -0.58
CA LEU A 61 24.36 3.45 0.49
C LEU A 61 25.65 2.67 0.27
N GLY A 62 25.57 1.40 -0.17
CA GLY A 62 26.73 0.58 -0.51
C GLY A 62 27.53 1.15 -1.68
N GLY A 63 26.85 1.62 -2.74
CA GLY A 63 27.49 2.27 -3.88
C GLY A 63 28.06 3.65 -3.55
N ALA A 64 27.43 4.39 -2.62
CA ALA A 64 27.97 5.66 -2.16
C ALA A 64 29.21 5.45 -1.27
N ALA A 65 29.21 4.44 -0.41
CA ALA A 65 30.35 4.11 0.45
C ALA A 65 31.58 3.66 -0.36
N SER A 66 31.39 2.97 -1.48
CA SER A 66 32.52 2.58 -2.36
C SER A 66 33.16 3.75 -3.11
N THR A 67 32.45 4.87 -3.32
CA THR A 67 33.08 6.08 -3.89
C THR A 67 34.09 6.76 -2.95
N ILE A 68 34.09 6.39 -1.67
CA ILE A 68 35.01 6.95 -0.66
C ILE A 68 36.40 6.35 -0.80
N ASP A 69 36.52 5.12 -1.29
CA ASP A 69 37.80 4.46 -1.55
C ASP A 69 38.08 4.45 -3.07
N SER A 70 38.97 5.33 -3.50
CA SER A 70 39.32 5.59 -4.91
C SER A 70 39.81 4.37 -5.70
N SER A 71 40.03 3.23 -5.05
CA SER A 71 40.44 1.96 -5.64
C SER A 71 39.30 1.17 -6.30
N THR A 72 38.03 1.59 -6.15
CA THR A 72 36.84 0.87 -6.67
C THR A 72 35.89 1.74 -7.50
N ALA A 73 36.39 2.85 -8.06
CA ALA A 73 35.59 3.86 -8.77
C ALA A 73 34.76 3.29 -9.95
N ASP A 74 35.29 2.26 -10.64
CA ASP A 74 34.62 1.63 -11.78
C ASP A 74 33.39 0.79 -11.36
N ASP A 75 33.44 0.14 -10.19
CA ASP A 75 32.34 -0.68 -9.67
C ASP A 75 31.26 0.16 -8.96
N ALA A 76 31.63 1.30 -8.38
CA ALA A 76 30.68 2.18 -7.67
C ALA A 76 29.57 2.72 -8.58
N SER A 77 29.91 3.00 -9.84
CA SER A 77 28.98 3.49 -10.86
C SER A 77 27.85 2.48 -11.15
N LEU A 78 28.19 1.19 -11.19
CA LEU A 78 27.23 0.11 -11.44
C LEU A 78 26.31 -0.11 -10.23
N ILE A 79 26.86 -0.06 -9.02
CA ILE A 79 26.10 -0.26 -7.77
C ILE A 79 25.11 0.90 -7.55
N LEU A 80 25.56 2.14 -7.77
CA LEU A 80 24.69 3.33 -7.68
C LEU A 80 23.60 3.31 -8.77
N GLY A 81 23.95 2.98 -10.01
CA GLY A 81 22.99 2.85 -11.11
C GLY A 81 21.94 1.77 -10.83
N LEU A 82 22.36 0.62 -10.32
CA LEU A 82 21.47 -0.48 -9.96
C LEU A 82 20.60 -0.15 -8.73
N GLY A 83 21.09 0.66 -7.79
CA GLY A 83 20.33 1.12 -6.62
C GLY A 83 19.27 2.17 -6.94
N LEU A 84 19.53 3.01 -7.95
CA LEU A 84 18.60 4.05 -8.40
C LEU A 84 17.41 3.48 -9.17
N PHE A 85 17.60 2.38 -9.89
CA PHE A 85 16.54 1.70 -10.64
C PHE A 85 15.32 1.29 -9.77
N PRO A 86 15.47 0.53 -8.67
CA PRO A 86 14.36 0.21 -7.78
C PRO A 86 13.81 1.44 -7.04
N PHE A 87 14.63 2.46 -6.78
CA PHE A 87 14.17 3.72 -6.17
C PHE A 87 13.22 4.47 -7.12
N GLY A 88 13.60 4.59 -8.39
CA GLY A 88 12.78 5.19 -9.43
C GLY A 88 11.49 4.42 -9.65
N LEU A 89 11.56 3.08 -9.64
CA LEU A 89 10.38 2.23 -9.71
C LEU A 89 9.44 2.45 -8.51
N LEU A 90 9.99 2.57 -7.29
CA LEU A 90 9.22 2.88 -6.07
C LEU A 90 8.53 4.25 -6.17
N GLY A 91 9.24 5.26 -6.66
CA GLY A 91 8.68 6.59 -6.93
C GLY A 91 7.54 6.55 -7.94
N LEU A 92 7.72 5.82 -9.04
CA LEU A 92 6.68 5.62 -10.05
C LEU A 92 5.46 4.87 -9.48
N MET A 93 5.71 3.83 -8.68
CA MET A 93 4.66 3.01 -8.08
C MET A 93 3.88 3.80 -7.02
N LEU A 94 4.54 4.67 -6.26
CA LEU A 94 3.90 5.67 -5.39
C LEU A 94 2.99 6.61 -6.19
N PHE A 95 3.49 7.10 -7.32
CA PHE A 95 2.71 7.97 -8.21
C PHE A 95 1.45 7.27 -8.74
N ILE A 96 1.56 6.00 -9.14
CA ILE A 96 0.42 5.16 -9.56
C ILE A 96 -0.54 4.93 -8.39
N ASP A 97 -0.02 4.72 -7.18
CA ASP A 97 -0.84 4.50 -6.00
C ASP A 97 -1.73 5.70 -5.67
N LEU A 98 -1.27 6.93 -5.93
CA LEU A 98 -2.08 8.14 -5.75
C LEU A 98 -3.42 8.04 -6.48
N PHE A 99 -3.41 7.50 -7.71
CA PHE A 99 -4.63 7.26 -8.50
C PHE A 99 -5.33 5.95 -8.14
N THR A 100 -4.61 4.98 -7.58
CA THR A 100 -5.16 3.64 -7.33
C THR A 100 -5.89 3.56 -5.98
N ILE A 101 -5.54 4.37 -4.98
CA ILE A 101 -6.18 4.41 -3.64
C ILE A 101 -7.71 4.40 -3.68
N PRO A 102 -8.41 5.31 -4.40
CA PRO A 102 -9.87 5.35 -4.40
C PRO A 102 -10.49 4.05 -4.94
N GLY A 103 -9.89 3.47 -5.98
CA GLY A 103 -10.33 2.19 -6.54
C GLY A 103 -10.18 1.02 -5.57
N GLN A 104 -9.11 1.01 -4.77
CA GLN A 104 -8.87 -0.08 -3.81
C GLN A 104 -9.84 -0.04 -2.63
N ILE A 105 -10.23 1.16 -2.18
CA ILE A 105 -11.18 1.33 -1.08
C ILE A 105 -12.57 0.88 -1.50
N LYS A 106 -13.03 1.28 -2.69
CA LYS A 106 -14.32 0.85 -3.23
C LYS A 106 -14.42 -0.67 -3.33
N LYS A 107 -13.37 -1.33 -3.82
CA LYS A 107 -13.29 -2.80 -3.89
C LYS A 107 -13.32 -3.47 -2.51
N GLN A 108 -12.75 -2.82 -1.49
CA GLN A 108 -12.79 -3.33 -0.13
C GLN A 108 -14.19 -3.18 0.49
N GLU A 109 -14.86 -2.06 0.23
CA GLU A 109 -16.24 -1.80 0.64
C GLU A 109 -17.20 -2.84 0.04
N GLU A 110 -17.06 -3.16 -1.25
CA GLU A 110 -17.85 -4.20 -1.92
C GLU A 110 -17.67 -5.59 -1.28
N ARG A 111 -16.43 -5.95 -0.89
CA ARG A 111 -16.14 -7.21 -0.17
C ARG A 111 -16.77 -7.27 1.21
N VAL A 112 -16.79 -6.13 1.93
CA VAL A 112 -17.45 -6.05 3.23
C VAL A 112 -18.96 -6.16 3.06
N ARG A 113 -19.52 -5.45 2.07
CA ARG A 113 -20.93 -5.49 1.71
C ARG A 113 -21.39 -6.91 1.41
N SER A 114 -20.66 -7.66 0.57
CA SER A 114 -21.03 -9.04 0.23
C SER A 114 -21.00 -9.97 1.43
N LYS A 115 -20.00 -9.85 2.32
CA LYS A 115 -19.90 -10.66 3.54
C LYS A 115 -21.09 -10.40 4.49
N LEU A 116 -21.47 -9.15 4.68
CA LEU A 116 -22.61 -8.77 5.50
C LEU A 116 -23.94 -9.29 4.91
N LEU A 117 -24.11 -9.20 3.58
CA LEU A 117 -25.28 -9.75 2.90
C LEU A 117 -25.40 -11.27 3.08
N THR A 118 -24.29 -12.01 2.94
CA THR A 118 -24.28 -13.46 3.18
C THR A 118 -24.62 -13.81 4.63
N GLN A 119 -24.12 -13.04 5.61
CA GLN A 119 -24.44 -13.24 7.03
C GLN A 119 -25.94 -13.03 7.31
N LEU A 120 -26.55 -12.00 6.72
CA LEU A 120 -28.00 -11.77 6.86
C LEU A 120 -28.85 -12.85 6.22
N VAL A 121 -28.48 -13.31 5.03
CA VAL A 121 -29.19 -14.42 4.36
C VAL A 121 -29.06 -15.72 5.16
N SER A 122 -27.86 -16.04 5.65
CA SER A 122 -27.61 -17.25 6.43
C SER A 122 -28.26 -17.23 7.82
N SER A 123 -28.46 -16.06 8.44
CA SER A 123 -29.17 -15.95 9.71
C SER A 123 -30.68 -16.17 9.58
N LYS A 124 -31.21 -16.12 8.36
CA LYS A 124 -32.64 -16.27 8.05
C LYS A 124 -33.01 -17.71 7.65
N ALA A 125 -32.04 -18.48 7.16
CA ALA A 125 -32.20 -19.89 6.81
C ALA A 125 -32.21 -20.76 8.08
#